data_AF-A0A067RKW6-F1
#
_entry.id   AF-A0A067RKW6-F1
#
_cell.length_a   1.000
_cell.length_b   1.000
_cell.length_c   1.000
_cell.angle_alpha   90.00
_cell.angle_beta   90.00
_cell.angle_gamma   90.00
#
_symmetry.space_group_name_H-M   'P 1'
#
loop_
_entity.id
_entity.type
_entity.pdbx_description
1 polymer ?
#
loop_
_entity_poly.entity_id
_entity_poly.type
_entity_poly.pdbx_seq_one_letter_code
_entity_poly.pdbx_strand_id
1 'polypeptide(L)'
;MARIQGVIFVLAVVSSFCSWSGIAPSNTEASLLQTIVSWINPEQRLWDDLLSRIVHFQRLGRKSICYEALGCFHVRGLLSHVRRVPDDPRILQTELWICTRRSPEPVDSATQLVTYDKRSLEGSVFDPGLPIKVIVHGYRGRFKSPYIMAAKDAILKAEDVAVVLVNWQLASSGSYLRSASNAELVGRQAGRTLISMASMGTRPSDIHVIGFSLGAQVAGFIGETFKSNNMKLGRITGLDPASFLFESWTLPAYRRLDHTDADYVEVIHTDGSRVWSDGFGLLAPVGHVDFFPNGGVDQPGCRDSYIGALAFRINQNANSSEVCSHGRAWNIFLETLTSEQCQFLGFPCPGLRDFRQDFLHGNCFRSCDDGVSTCGVMGQMGTARGALYLVTRPTGPYCGQQLKASVWISPRTLLTRGVLQMRVYHRATTTDFTLTLPSRVAIEGGREVSAVVAALPGAVSARNTPSVRATITFTPSGGMTRIGGPQHLFLDRISLMDHHGNSWQHCGKNLLLEDKIGTSSDNITVQLHQTPCSL
;
A
#
# COMPACT_ATOMS: atom_id res chain seq x y z
N MET A 1 33.07 18.44 -38.17
CA MET A 1 33.80 17.32 -38.83
C MET A 1 35.28 17.62 -39.08
N ALA A 2 35.66 18.78 -39.66
CA ALA A 2 37.09 19.08 -39.95
C ALA A 2 38.03 19.16 -38.71
N ARG A 3 37.54 19.57 -37.53
CA ARG A 3 38.33 19.56 -36.28
C ARG A 3 38.53 18.17 -35.67
N ILE A 4 37.68 17.20 -36.03
CA ILE A 4 37.73 15.82 -35.48
C ILE A 4 38.78 14.98 -36.22
N GLN A 5 38.94 15.20 -37.53
CA GLN A 5 40.01 14.54 -38.31
C GLN A 5 41.41 15.01 -37.88
N GLY A 6 41.57 16.28 -37.48
CA GLY A 6 42.85 16.80 -36.99
C GLY A 6 43.30 16.14 -35.68
N VAL A 7 42.37 15.88 -34.76
CA VAL A 7 42.68 15.25 -33.45
C VAL A 7 43.01 13.77 -33.61
N ILE A 8 42.30 13.05 -34.49
CA ILE A 8 42.58 11.64 -34.80
C ILE A 8 43.96 11.50 -35.47
N PHE A 9 44.34 12.43 -36.33
CA PHE A 9 45.67 12.43 -36.97
C PHE A 9 46.80 12.65 -35.96
N VAL A 10 46.63 13.59 -35.01
CA VAL A 10 47.61 13.85 -33.96
C VAL A 10 47.74 12.64 -33.00
N LEU A 11 46.64 11.99 -32.65
CA LEU A 11 46.65 10.79 -31.80
C LEU A 11 47.33 9.58 -32.49
N ALA A 12 47.13 9.41 -33.80
CA ALA A 12 47.79 8.37 -34.56
C ALA A 12 49.31 8.57 -34.65
N VAL A 13 49.75 9.83 -34.85
CA VAL A 13 51.17 10.22 -34.89
C VAL A 13 51.84 10.02 -33.52
N VAL A 14 51.17 10.41 -32.42
CA VAL A 14 51.71 10.24 -31.06
C VAL A 14 51.81 8.76 -30.66
N SER A 15 50.80 7.93 -30.99
CA SER A 15 50.87 6.49 -30.70
C SER A 15 51.97 5.78 -31.48
N SER A 16 52.23 6.22 -32.72
CA SER A 16 53.30 5.66 -33.56
C SER A 16 54.69 6.06 -33.05
N PHE A 17 54.83 7.25 -32.46
CA PHE A 17 56.09 7.72 -31.86
C PHE A 17 56.41 7.00 -30.54
N CYS A 18 55.40 6.72 -29.71
CA CYS A 18 55.56 5.97 -28.46
C CYS A 18 55.89 4.49 -28.69
N SER A 19 55.31 3.84 -29.71
CA SER A 19 55.66 2.46 -30.06
C SER A 19 57.08 2.29 -30.63
N TRP A 20 57.68 3.36 -31.17
CA TRP A 20 59.02 3.30 -31.75
C TRP A 20 60.15 3.60 -30.76
N SER A 21 59.87 4.28 -29.64
CA SER A 21 60.90 4.81 -28.73
C SER A 21 61.14 3.98 -27.45
N GLY A 22 60.29 3.02 -27.11
CA GLY A 22 60.55 2.05 -26.03
C GLY A 22 60.70 2.64 -24.61
N ILE A 23 60.19 3.83 -24.35
CA ILE A 23 60.27 4.50 -23.05
C ILE A 23 58.99 4.23 -22.25
N ALA A 24 59.13 3.72 -21.02
CA ALA A 24 58.01 3.57 -20.08
C ALA A 24 57.54 4.94 -19.56
N PRO A 25 56.23 5.18 -19.44
CA PRO A 25 55.72 6.51 -19.12
C PRO A 25 55.85 6.83 -17.62
N SER A 26 56.28 8.06 -17.31
CA SER A 26 56.37 8.58 -15.95
C SER A 26 55.00 9.03 -15.42
N ASN A 27 54.87 9.18 -14.09
CA ASN A 27 53.62 9.48 -13.35
C ASN A 27 52.80 10.69 -13.84
N THR A 28 53.33 11.53 -14.72
CA THR A 28 52.61 12.62 -15.39
C THR A 28 51.66 12.15 -16.50
N GLU A 29 51.90 10.99 -17.13
CA GLU A 29 51.04 10.49 -18.22
C GLU A 29 49.78 9.76 -17.71
N ALA A 30 49.83 9.15 -16.52
CA ALA A 30 48.66 8.54 -15.88
C ALA A 30 47.62 9.60 -15.46
N SER A 31 48.08 10.79 -15.06
CA SER A 31 47.24 11.96 -14.77
C SER A 31 46.55 12.51 -16.02
N LEU A 32 47.27 12.56 -17.14
CA LEU A 32 46.72 12.95 -18.45
C LEU A 32 45.69 11.94 -18.96
N LEU A 33 45.93 10.64 -18.81
CA LEU A 33 44.97 9.58 -19.15
C LEU A 33 43.73 9.61 -18.25
N GLN A 34 43.85 9.85 -16.94
CA GLN A 34 42.69 10.04 -16.06
C GLN A 34 41.89 11.31 -16.39
N THR A 35 42.57 12.36 -16.85
CA THR A 35 41.92 13.61 -17.30
C THR A 35 41.24 13.43 -18.66
N ILE A 36 41.82 12.64 -19.56
CA ILE A 36 41.21 12.29 -20.85
C ILE A 36 40.02 11.32 -20.65
N VAL A 37 40.12 10.35 -19.73
CA VAL A 37 39.02 9.45 -19.35
C VAL A 37 37.88 10.21 -18.65
N SER A 38 38.18 11.26 -17.87
CA SER A 38 37.15 12.13 -17.28
C SER A 38 36.49 13.06 -18.31
N TRP A 39 37.16 13.36 -19.43
CA TRP A 39 36.61 14.09 -20.58
C TRP A 39 35.82 13.21 -21.57
N ILE A 40 36.09 11.90 -21.63
CA ILE A 40 35.38 10.94 -22.51
C ILE A 40 34.07 10.43 -21.86
N ASN A 41 33.97 10.44 -20.53
CA ASN A 41 32.81 9.92 -19.80
C ASN A 41 31.49 10.74 -19.79
N PRO A 42 31.44 12.06 -20.07
CA PRO A 42 30.17 12.77 -20.25
C PRO A 42 29.53 12.41 -21.58
N GLU A 43 30.34 12.17 -22.62
CA GLU A 43 29.87 11.82 -23.94
C GLU A 43 29.29 10.41 -23.97
N GLN A 44 29.80 9.42 -23.26
CA GLN A 44 29.20 8.08 -23.23
C GLN A 44 27.78 8.09 -22.63
N ARG A 45 27.54 8.85 -21.55
CA ARG A 45 26.18 9.04 -21.01
C ARG A 45 25.29 9.86 -21.95
N LEU A 46 25.85 10.85 -22.63
CA LEU A 46 25.13 11.62 -23.65
C LEU A 46 24.84 10.79 -24.89
N TRP A 47 25.72 9.87 -25.29
CA TRP A 47 25.54 8.93 -26.40
C TRP A 47 24.60 7.81 -26.01
N ASP A 48 24.62 7.31 -24.78
CA ASP A 48 23.63 6.39 -24.25
C ASP A 48 22.26 7.08 -24.11
N ASP A 49 22.21 8.33 -23.65
CA ASP A 49 20.97 9.13 -23.63
C ASP A 49 20.50 9.44 -25.05
N LEU A 50 21.40 9.79 -25.97
CA LEU A 50 21.09 10.07 -27.38
C LEU A 50 20.67 8.79 -28.12
N LEU A 51 21.31 7.65 -27.90
CA LEU A 51 20.92 6.34 -28.42
C LEU A 51 19.60 5.91 -27.80
N SER A 52 19.39 6.13 -26.50
CA SER A 52 18.09 5.88 -25.86
C SER A 52 17.01 6.78 -26.46
N ARG A 53 17.32 8.04 -26.79
CA ARG A 53 16.44 9.01 -27.46
C ARG A 53 16.21 8.63 -28.91
N ILE A 54 17.23 8.21 -29.66
CA ILE A 54 17.12 7.76 -31.07
C ILE A 54 16.32 6.47 -31.15
N VAL A 55 16.58 5.49 -30.28
CA VAL A 55 15.78 4.28 -30.14
C VAL A 55 14.35 4.63 -29.69
N HIS A 56 14.18 5.61 -28.80
CA HIS A 56 12.87 6.11 -28.39
C HIS A 56 12.12 6.79 -29.55
N PHE A 57 12.79 7.61 -30.38
CA PHE A 57 12.24 8.24 -31.58
C PHE A 57 11.92 7.21 -32.67
N GLN A 58 12.75 6.20 -32.88
CA GLN A 58 12.45 5.07 -33.76
C GLN A 58 11.28 4.22 -33.24
N ARG A 59 11.14 4.07 -31.92
CA ARG A 59 10.00 3.37 -31.29
C ARG A 59 8.72 4.19 -31.29
N LEU A 60 8.79 5.52 -31.23
CA LEU A 60 7.65 6.44 -31.39
C LEU A 60 7.01 6.33 -32.78
N GLY A 61 7.75 5.86 -33.79
CA GLY A 61 7.22 5.52 -35.12
C GLY A 61 6.55 4.14 -35.22
N ARG A 62 6.75 3.23 -34.25
CA ARG A 62 6.16 1.88 -34.25
C ARG A 62 4.84 1.87 -33.47
N LYS A 63 3.73 1.54 -34.14
CA LYS A 63 2.41 1.40 -33.53
C LYS A 63 2.34 0.24 -32.50
N SER A 64 3.26 -0.71 -32.57
CA SER A 64 3.37 -1.84 -31.64
C SER A 64 4.74 -2.49 -31.66
N ILE A 65 5.06 -3.24 -30.60
CA ILE A 65 6.20 -4.16 -30.51
C ILE A 65 5.70 -5.54 -30.10
N CYS A 66 6.23 -6.61 -30.69
CA CYS A 66 5.80 -7.97 -30.40
C CYS A 66 6.99 -8.84 -30.03
N TYR A 67 6.79 -9.73 -29.07
CA TYR A 67 7.73 -10.78 -28.70
C TYR A 67 7.01 -12.11 -28.82
N GLU A 68 7.65 -13.10 -29.46
CA GLU A 68 7.03 -14.38 -29.83
C GLU A 68 6.26 -15.04 -28.68
N ALA A 69 6.87 -15.15 -27.49
CA ALA A 69 6.25 -15.77 -26.31
C ALA A 69 5.31 -14.84 -25.50
N LEU A 70 5.39 -13.52 -25.71
CA LEU A 70 4.69 -12.52 -24.87
C LEU A 70 3.61 -11.74 -25.63
N GLY A 71 3.46 -11.98 -26.94
CA GLY A 71 2.52 -11.27 -27.81
C GLY A 71 2.92 -9.82 -28.08
N CYS A 72 1.95 -9.03 -28.55
CA CYS A 72 2.15 -7.65 -28.95
C CYS A 72 1.75 -6.65 -27.86
N PHE A 73 2.45 -5.52 -27.85
CA PHE A 73 2.25 -4.35 -27.01
C PHE A 73 2.05 -3.15 -27.92
N HIS A 74 0.89 -2.51 -27.82
CA HIS A 74 0.50 -1.43 -28.73
C HIS A 74 0.75 -0.07 -28.08
N VAL A 75 1.20 0.90 -28.88
CA VAL A 75 1.18 2.31 -28.47
C VAL A 75 -0.28 2.72 -28.38
N ARG A 76 -0.71 3.10 -27.17
CA ARG A 76 -2.08 3.52 -26.92
C ARG A 76 -2.31 4.91 -27.55
N GLY A 77 -3.57 5.17 -27.93
CA GLY A 77 -3.94 6.35 -28.71
C GLY A 77 -3.55 7.69 -28.08
N LEU A 78 -3.76 8.78 -28.82
CA LEU A 78 -3.37 10.15 -28.42
C LEU A 78 -3.91 10.54 -27.03
N LEU A 79 -5.02 9.95 -26.59
CA LEU A 79 -5.61 10.20 -25.28
C LEU A 79 -5.07 9.27 -24.17
N SER A 80 -3.97 8.53 -24.35
CA SER A 80 -3.38 7.69 -23.29
C SER A 80 -2.31 8.45 -22.50
N HIS A 81 -2.31 8.27 -21.17
CA HIS A 81 -1.22 8.75 -20.30
C HIS A 81 0.11 8.03 -20.56
N VAL A 82 0.06 6.77 -20.99
CA VAL A 82 1.24 5.99 -21.36
C VAL A 82 1.30 5.89 -22.88
N ARG A 83 2.16 6.71 -23.49
CA ARG A 83 2.45 6.72 -24.94
C ARG A 83 3.79 6.02 -25.24
N ARG A 84 4.03 4.90 -24.55
CA ARG A 84 5.27 4.14 -24.64
C ARG A 84 4.97 2.65 -24.59
N VAL A 85 5.73 1.89 -25.39
CA VAL A 85 5.79 0.43 -25.28
C VAL A 85 6.87 0.01 -24.27
N PRO A 86 6.74 -1.18 -23.65
CA PRO A 86 7.75 -1.69 -22.73
C PRO A 86 9.14 -1.73 -23.35
N ASP A 87 10.17 -1.74 -22.50
CA ASP A 87 11.53 -2.03 -22.96
C ASP A 87 11.71 -3.51 -23.33
N ASP A 88 12.84 -3.82 -23.97
CA ASP A 88 13.15 -5.17 -24.41
C ASP A 88 13.34 -6.11 -23.19
N PRO A 89 12.79 -7.34 -23.21
CA PRO A 89 12.96 -8.33 -22.14
C PRO A 89 14.41 -8.51 -21.68
N ARG A 90 15.39 -8.40 -22.59
CA ARG A 90 16.82 -8.51 -22.29
C ARG A 90 17.35 -7.35 -21.43
N ILE A 91 16.68 -6.20 -21.47
CA ILE A 91 16.98 -5.02 -20.66
C ILE A 91 16.25 -5.10 -19.31
N LEU A 92 15.02 -5.64 -19.30
CA LEU A 92 14.25 -5.77 -18.06
C LEU A 92 14.87 -6.80 -17.10
N GLN A 93 15.43 -7.89 -17.65
CA GLN A 93 16.00 -9.02 -16.92
C GLN A 93 15.12 -9.43 -15.74
N THR A 94 13.86 -9.74 -16.05
CA THR A 94 12.92 -10.23 -15.03
C THR A 94 13.29 -11.64 -14.64
N GLU A 95 13.47 -11.85 -13.35
CA GLU A 95 13.91 -13.11 -12.75
C GLU A 95 12.85 -13.59 -11.77
N LEU A 96 12.60 -14.90 -11.75
CA LEU A 96 11.70 -15.53 -10.80
C LEU A 96 12.52 -16.48 -9.92
N TRP A 97 12.54 -16.21 -8.62
CA TRP A 97 13.34 -16.96 -7.65
C TRP A 97 12.43 -17.86 -6.83
N ILE A 98 12.66 -19.18 -6.87
CA ILE A 98 11.88 -20.17 -6.12
C ILE A 98 12.55 -20.45 -4.77
N CYS A 99 11.80 -20.20 -3.70
CA CYS A 99 12.17 -20.52 -2.32
C CYS A 99 11.20 -21.57 -1.76
N THR A 100 11.71 -22.55 -1.03
CA THR A 100 10.93 -23.60 -0.37
C THR A 100 11.42 -23.77 1.07
N ARG A 101 10.74 -24.55 1.91
CA ARG A 101 11.24 -24.87 3.26
C ARG A 101 12.64 -25.52 3.24
N ARG A 102 12.95 -26.30 2.19
CA ARG A 102 14.25 -26.97 2.00
C ARG A 102 15.34 -26.02 1.48
N SER A 103 14.95 -24.96 0.79
CA SER A 103 15.85 -23.94 0.24
C SER A 103 15.23 -22.57 0.46
N PRO A 104 15.24 -22.07 1.72
CA PRO A 104 14.49 -20.87 2.09
C PRO A 104 15.18 -19.60 1.60
N GLU A 105 16.50 -19.57 1.52
CA GLU A 105 17.24 -18.39 1.07
C GLU A 105 17.31 -18.32 -0.47
N PRO A 106 17.09 -17.13 -1.08
CA PRO A 106 17.32 -16.90 -2.49
C PRO A 106 18.83 -16.75 -2.75
N VAL A 107 19.50 -17.89 -2.88
CA VAL A 107 20.93 -17.98 -3.23
C VAL A 107 21.04 -18.11 -4.75
N ASP A 108 22.07 -17.49 -5.33
CA ASP A 108 22.34 -17.55 -6.77
C ASP A 108 22.75 -18.97 -7.21
N SER A 109 21.74 -19.84 -7.32
CA SER A 109 21.86 -21.20 -7.84
C SER A 109 20.97 -21.36 -9.07
N ALA A 110 21.49 -22.10 -10.06
CA ALA A 110 20.74 -22.46 -11.27
C ALA A 110 19.46 -23.26 -10.97
N THR A 111 19.30 -23.79 -9.75
CA THR A 111 18.13 -24.55 -9.33
C THR A 111 17.00 -23.69 -8.78
N GLN A 112 17.25 -22.45 -8.35
CA GLN A 112 16.22 -21.55 -7.80
C GLN A 112 15.78 -20.47 -8.80
N LEU A 113 16.65 -20.06 -9.71
CA LEU A 113 16.34 -19.06 -10.73
C LEU A 113 15.62 -19.70 -11.93
N VAL A 114 14.39 -19.28 -12.18
CA VAL A 114 13.59 -19.73 -13.33
C VAL A 114 13.21 -18.57 -14.24
N THR A 115 12.99 -18.89 -15.50
CA THR A 115 12.64 -17.95 -16.57
C THR A 115 11.27 -18.30 -17.16
N TYR A 116 10.83 -17.56 -18.17
CA TYR A 116 9.62 -17.91 -18.92
C TYR A 116 9.85 -19.03 -19.95
N ASP A 117 11.10 -19.51 -20.12
CA ASP A 117 11.38 -20.77 -20.80
C ASP A 117 11.05 -21.94 -19.87
N LYS A 118 10.14 -22.82 -20.31
CA LYS A 118 9.73 -24.00 -19.58
C LYS A 118 10.91 -24.90 -19.19
N ARG A 119 11.98 -24.96 -20.00
CA ARG A 119 13.18 -25.77 -19.70
C ARG A 119 13.87 -25.34 -18.41
N SER A 120 13.77 -24.08 -18.02
CA SER A 120 14.34 -23.60 -16.76
C SER A 120 13.65 -24.17 -15.51
N LEU A 121 12.44 -24.73 -15.66
CA LEU A 121 11.76 -25.46 -14.59
C LEU A 121 12.32 -26.88 -14.44
N GLU A 122 12.84 -27.48 -15.52
CA GLU A 122 13.45 -28.81 -15.53
C GLU A 122 14.80 -28.75 -14.79
N GLY A 123 14.92 -29.50 -13.68
CA GLY A 123 16.11 -29.48 -12.82
C GLY A 123 16.14 -28.34 -11.79
N SER A 124 15.09 -27.53 -11.71
CA SER A 124 14.90 -26.56 -10.63
C SER A 124 14.36 -27.23 -9.35
N VAL A 125 14.26 -26.45 -8.27
CA VAL A 125 13.60 -26.88 -7.02
C VAL A 125 12.06 -26.86 -7.10
N PHE A 126 11.49 -26.56 -8.28
CA PHE A 126 10.05 -26.57 -8.52
C PHE A 126 9.45 -27.97 -8.30
N ASP A 127 8.41 -28.04 -7.49
CA ASP A 127 7.59 -29.22 -7.27
C ASP A 127 6.14 -28.90 -7.66
N PRO A 128 5.58 -29.52 -8.72
CA PRO A 128 4.22 -29.23 -9.17
C PRO A 128 3.15 -29.62 -8.15
N GLY A 129 3.47 -30.46 -7.16
CA GLY A 129 2.56 -30.85 -6.08
C GLY A 129 2.38 -29.78 -5.01
N LEU A 130 3.25 -28.77 -4.94
CA LEU A 130 3.17 -27.70 -3.95
C LEU A 130 2.31 -26.52 -4.44
N PRO A 131 1.48 -25.91 -3.59
CA PRO A 131 0.87 -24.61 -3.87
C PRO A 131 1.94 -23.53 -4.06
N ILE A 132 1.60 -22.48 -4.81
CA ILE A 132 2.55 -21.42 -5.17
C ILE A 132 2.09 -20.08 -4.61
N LYS A 133 2.97 -19.39 -3.87
CA LYS A 133 2.76 -17.99 -3.45
C LYS A 133 3.76 -17.10 -4.20
N VAL A 134 3.29 -16.14 -4.99
CA VAL A 134 4.13 -15.24 -5.78
C VAL A 134 4.18 -13.88 -5.11
N ILE A 135 5.36 -13.32 -4.88
CA ILE A 135 5.52 -12.00 -4.26
C ILE A 135 6.15 -11.02 -5.25
N VAL A 136 5.47 -9.89 -5.49
CA VAL A 136 5.88 -8.88 -6.48
C VAL A 136 6.06 -7.51 -5.80
N HIS A 137 7.30 -7.00 -5.81
CA HIS A 137 7.61 -5.66 -5.28
C HIS A 137 7.09 -4.53 -6.17
N GLY A 138 7.11 -3.29 -5.68
CA GLY A 138 6.61 -2.10 -6.40
C GLY A 138 7.69 -1.28 -7.13
N TYR A 139 7.31 -0.04 -7.49
CA TYR A 139 8.19 0.96 -8.11
C TYR A 139 9.41 1.27 -7.24
N ARG A 140 10.62 1.27 -7.84
CA ARG A 140 11.92 1.38 -7.15
C ARG A 140 12.12 0.38 -5.99
N GLY A 141 11.32 -0.67 -5.95
CA GLY A 141 11.40 -1.72 -4.94
C GLY A 141 12.49 -2.75 -5.22
N ARG A 142 12.67 -3.67 -4.28
CA ARG A 142 13.61 -4.79 -4.39
C ARG A 142 12.97 -6.06 -3.87
N PHE A 143 13.20 -7.19 -4.54
CA PHE A 143 12.67 -8.50 -4.11
C PHE A 143 13.30 -9.01 -2.80
N LYS A 144 14.54 -8.61 -2.48
CA LYS A 144 15.20 -8.91 -1.19
C LYS A 144 14.96 -7.84 -0.11
N SER A 145 13.90 -7.05 -0.23
CA SER A 145 13.57 -6.08 0.83
C SER A 145 13.18 -6.79 2.13
N PRO A 146 13.37 -6.17 3.31
CA PRO A 146 13.03 -6.78 4.59
C PRO A 146 11.57 -7.25 4.66
N TYR A 147 10.63 -6.50 4.07
CA TYR A 147 9.21 -6.85 4.05
C TYR A 147 8.93 -8.11 3.23
N ILE A 148 9.55 -8.26 2.06
CA ILE A 148 9.34 -9.43 1.19
C ILE A 148 10.01 -10.67 1.79
N MET A 149 11.21 -10.51 2.36
CA MET A 149 11.89 -11.61 3.04
C MET A 149 11.09 -12.08 4.25
N ALA A 150 10.61 -11.17 5.09
CA ALA A 150 9.74 -11.49 6.22
C ALA A 150 8.42 -12.18 5.78
N ALA A 151 7.82 -11.74 4.67
CA ALA A 151 6.59 -12.34 4.15
C ALA A 151 6.86 -13.77 3.65
N LYS A 152 7.94 -13.97 2.88
CA LYS A 152 8.40 -15.29 2.44
C LYS A 152 8.63 -16.20 3.64
N ASP A 153 9.36 -15.74 4.65
CA ASP A 153 9.67 -16.53 5.84
C ASP A 153 8.41 -16.91 6.63
N ALA A 154 7.49 -15.96 6.83
CA ALA A 154 6.21 -16.21 7.48
C ALA A 154 5.38 -17.24 6.71
N ILE A 155 5.29 -17.11 5.38
CA ILE A 155 4.57 -18.04 4.50
C ILE A 155 5.19 -19.44 4.57
N LEU A 156 6.52 -19.55 4.38
CA LEU A 156 7.21 -20.84 4.43
C LEU A 156 7.12 -21.48 5.82
N LYS A 157 7.06 -20.70 6.88
CA LYS A 157 6.84 -21.21 8.24
C LYS A 157 5.42 -21.77 8.40
N ALA A 158 4.41 -21.11 7.85
CA ALA A 158 3.01 -21.47 8.02
C ALA A 158 2.57 -22.65 7.12
N GLU A 159 3.00 -22.68 5.85
CA GLU A 159 2.49 -23.63 4.84
C GLU A 159 3.63 -24.34 4.10
N ASP A 160 3.40 -25.57 3.64
CA ASP A 160 4.35 -26.28 2.76
C ASP A 160 4.08 -25.88 1.31
N VAL A 161 4.78 -24.85 0.84
CA VAL A 161 4.53 -24.16 -0.43
C VAL A 161 5.83 -23.77 -1.12
N ALA A 162 5.74 -23.49 -2.41
CA ALA A 162 6.79 -22.78 -3.15
C ALA A 162 6.49 -21.27 -3.12
N VAL A 163 7.44 -20.47 -2.62
CA VAL A 163 7.37 -19.01 -2.71
C VAL A 163 8.20 -18.54 -3.89
N VAL A 164 7.58 -17.83 -4.83
CA VAL A 164 8.24 -17.26 -6.02
C VAL A 164 8.41 -15.76 -5.83
N LEU A 165 9.65 -15.29 -5.73
CA LEU A 165 9.97 -13.87 -5.66
C LEU A 165 10.21 -13.33 -7.07
N VAL A 166 9.42 -12.34 -7.50
CA VAL A 166 9.61 -11.68 -8.80
C VAL A 166 10.58 -10.53 -8.66
N ASN A 167 11.79 -10.69 -9.18
CA ASN A 167 12.77 -9.62 -9.29
C ASN A 167 12.61 -8.91 -10.64
N TRP A 168 12.16 -7.66 -10.57
CA TRP A 168 12.04 -6.76 -11.72
C TRP A 168 12.61 -5.38 -11.36
N GLN A 169 13.66 -5.37 -10.53
CA GLN A 169 14.28 -4.15 -10.00
C GLN A 169 14.75 -3.22 -11.13
N LEU A 170 15.39 -3.74 -12.19
CA LEU A 170 15.85 -2.94 -13.33
C LEU A 170 14.70 -2.31 -14.11
N ALA A 171 13.58 -3.03 -14.23
CA ALA A 171 12.37 -2.55 -14.89
C ALA A 171 11.62 -1.49 -14.06
N SER A 172 11.70 -1.58 -12.73
CA SER A 172 11.00 -0.73 -11.77
C SER A 172 11.77 0.51 -11.29
N SER A 173 13.08 0.63 -11.59
CA SER A 173 13.95 1.68 -11.02
C SER A 173 14.00 2.99 -11.84
N GLY A 174 13.45 3.00 -13.06
CA GLY A 174 13.52 4.15 -13.97
C GLY A 174 12.50 5.25 -13.68
N SER A 175 12.14 6.03 -14.71
CA SER A 175 10.97 6.91 -14.63
C SER A 175 9.69 6.11 -14.39
N TYR A 176 8.72 6.66 -13.66
CA TYR A 176 7.47 5.99 -13.35
C TYR A 176 6.71 5.58 -14.62
N LEU A 177 6.66 6.45 -15.65
CA LEU A 177 6.07 6.12 -16.95
C LEU A 177 6.72 4.90 -17.61
N ARG A 178 8.06 4.80 -17.54
CA ARG A 178 8.81 3.64 -18.05
C ARG A 178 8.44 2.39 -17.24
N SER A 179 8.48 2.48 -15.92
CA SER A 179 8.19 1.35 -15.05
C SER A 179 6.74 0.86 -15.15
N ALA A 180 5.77 1.78 -15.28
CA ALA A 180 4.37 1.43 -15.49
C ALA A 180 4.14 0.74 -16.85
N SER A 181 4.81 1.20 -17.91
CA SER A 181 4.81 0.50 -19.19
C SER A 181 5.43 -0.90 -19.09
N ASN A 182 6.58 -1.01 -18.39
CA ASN A 182 7.26 -2.28 -18.19
C ASN A 182 6.45 -3.28 -17.34
N ALA A 183 5.58 -2.82 -16.43
CA ALA A 183 4.77 -3.68 -15.57
C ALA A 183 3.92 -4.69 -16.36
N GLU A 184 3.39 -4.29 -17.53
CA GLU A 184 2.64 -5.22 -18.41
C GLU A 184 3.53 -6.34 -18.94
N LEU A 185 4.76 -6.03 -19.37
CA LEU A 185 5.68 -7.03 -19.90
C LEU A 185 6.15 -7.99 -18.80
N VAL A 186 6.48 -7.46 -17.61
CA VAL A 186 6.83 -8.26 -16.43
C VAL A 186 5.70 -9.19 -16.05
N GLY A 187 4.45 -8.69 -16.04
CA GLY A 187 3.28 -9.51 -15.73
C GLY A 187 3.05 -10.63 -16.73
N ARG A 188 3.26 -10.38 -18.04
CA ARG A 188 3.21 -11.43 -19.06
C ARG A 188 4.34 -12.45 -18.91
N GLN A 189 5.57 -12.02 -18.58
CA GLN A 189 6.69 -12.94 -18.34
C GLN A 189 6.41 -13.87 -17.15
N ALA A 190 6.05 -13.29 -15.99
CA ALA A 190 5.73 -14.06 -14.81
C ALA A 190 4.50 -14.97 -15.03
N GLY A 191 3.45 -14.45 -15.69
CA GLY A 191 2.27 -15.22 -16.05
C GLY A 191 2.59 -16.42 -16.94
N ARG A 192 3.49 -16.26 -17.92
CA ARG A 192 3.95 -17.37 -18.76
C ARG A 192 4.71 -18.43 -17.98
N THR A 193 5.59 -18.05 -17.06
CA THR A 193 6.26 -19.02 -16.18
C THR A 193 5.26 -19.79 -15.33
N LEU A 194 4.27 -19.12 -14.74
CA LEU A 194 3.25 -19.75 -13.90
C LEU A 194 2.30 -20.66 -14.70
N ILE A 195 1.98 -20.31 -15.95
CA ILE A 195 1.25 -21.20 -16.86
C ILE A 195 2.08 -22.44 -17.19
N SER A 196 3.40 -22.30 -17.41
CA SER A 196 4.30 -23.44 -17.59
C SER A 196 4.31 -24.35 -16.37
N MET A 197 4.39 -23.80 -15.15
CA MET A 197 4.27 -24.55 -13.90
C MET A 197 2.92 -25.29 -13.80
N ALA A 198 1.82 -24.62 -14.18
CA ALA A 198 0.51 -25.25 -14.20
C ALA A 198 0.40 -26.38 -15.24
N SER A 199 1.02 -26.21 -16.41
CA SER A 199 1.12 -27.27 -17.43
C SER A 199 1.93 -28.50 -16.97
N MET A 200 2.72 -28.36 -15.90
CA MET A 200 3.52 -29.43 -15.30
C MET A 200 2.83 -30.09 -14.09
N GLY A 201 1.65 -29.60 -13.69
CA GLY A 201 0.81 -30.25 -12.69
C GLY A 201 0.26 -29.34 -11.59
N THR A 202 0.78 -28.11 -11.43
CA THR A 202 0.24 -27.18 -10.43
C THR A 202 -1.17 -26.74 -10.80
N ARG A 203 -2.12 -26.82 -9.87
CA ARG A 203 -3.47 -26.32 -10.12
C ARG A 203 -3.48 -24.78 -10.15
N PRO A 204 -4.09 -24.13 -11.15
CA PRO A 204 -4.20 -22.67 -11.18
C PRO A 204 -4.87 -22.07 -9.94
N SER A 205 -5.81 -22.80 -9.33
CA SER A 205 -6.49 -22.45 -8.07
C SER A 205 -5.54 -22.34 -6.88
N ASP A 206 -4.39 -23.01 -6.94
CA ASP A 206 -3.41 -23.09 -5.84
C ASP A 206 -2.31 -22.02 -5.97
N ILE A 207 -2.45 -21.13 -6.96
CA ILE A 207 -1.51 -20.02 -7.19
C ILE A 207 -2.11 -18.75 -6.58
N HIS A 208 -1.37 -18.14 -5.66
CA HIS A 208 -1.71 -16.87 -5.01
C HIS A 208 -0.64 -15.82 -5.31
N VAL A 209 -1.00 -14.76 -6.01
CA VAL A 209 -0.11 -13.64 -6.33
C VAL A 209 -0.34 -12.48 -5.35
N ILE A 210 0.71 -12.02 -4.70
CA ILE A 210 0.73 -10.90 -3.76
C ILE A 210 1.57 -9.79 -4.38
N GLY A 211 0.92 -8.69 -4.75
CA GLY A 211 1.59 -7.57 -5.41
C GLY A 211 1.45 -6.27 -4.63
N PHE A 212 2.54 -5.53 -4.47
CA PHE A 212 2.53 -4.22 -3.79
C PHE A 212 2.69 -3.06 -4.77
N SER A 213 1.89 -2.00 -4.60
CA SER A 213 2.02 -0.77 -5.38
C SER A 213 1.91 -1.06 -6.88
N LEU A 214 2.93 -0.72 -7.68
CA LEU A 214 2.99 -1.09 -9.09
C LEU A 214 3.07 -2.61 -9.33
N GLY A 215 3.57 -3.37 -8.35
CA GLY A 215 3.56 -4.83 -8.35
C GLY A 215 2.15 -5.44 -8.23
N ALA A 216 1.19 -4.71 -7.65
CA ALA A 216 -0.22 -5.13 -7.68
C ALA A 216 -0.79 -5.04 -9.12
N GLN A 217 -0.35 -4.06 -9.90
CA GLN A 217 -0.71 -3.96 -11.31
C GLN A 217 -0.05 -5.09 -12.13
N VAL A 218 1.20 -5.45 -11.81
CA VAL A 218 1.85 -6.65 -12.36
C VAL A 218 1.03 -7.91 -12.05
N ALA A 219 0.48 -8.04 -10.84
CA ALA A 219 -0.40 -9.16 -10.48
C ALA A 219 -1.68 -9.21 -11.34
N GLY A 220 -2.30 -8.06 -11.63
CA GLY A 220 -3.41 -7.99 -12.59
C GLY A 220 -3.03 -8.45 -13.99
N PHE A 221 -1.85 -8.06 -14.49
CA PHE A 221 -1.34 -8.55 -15.78
C PHE A 221 -1.01 -10.04 -15.79
N ILE A 222 -0.58 -10.62 -14.66
CA ILE A 222 -0.44 -12.07 -14.51
C ILE A 222 -1.82 -12.73 -14.66
N GLY A 223 -2.84 -12.25 -13.96
CA GLY A 223 -4.21 -12.76 -14.07
C GLY A 223 -4.78 -12.68 -15.49
N GLU A 224 -4.53 -11.59 -16.20
CA GLU A 224 -4.91 -11.47 -17.61
C GLU A 224 -4.17 -12.47 -18.51
N THR A 225 -2.90 -12.75 -18.21
CA THR A 225 -2.13 -13.74 -18.95
C THR A 225 -2.74 -15.13 -18.77
N PHE A 226 -3.23 -15.49 -17.58
CA PHE A 226 -4.01 -16.72 -17.38
C PHE A 226 -5.29 -16.72 -18.22
N LYS A 227 -6.06 -15.63 -18.16
CA LYS A 227 -7.34 -15.49 -18.87
C LYS A 227 -7.19 -15.66 -20.39
N SER A 228 -6.17 -15.02 -20.98
CA SER A 228 -5.84 -15.15 -22.40
C SER A 228 -5.37 -16.55 -22.82
N ASN A 229 -5.09 -17.44 -21.87
CA ASN A 229 -4.74 -18.85 -22.11
C ASN A 229 -5.84 -19.81 -21.62
N ASN A 230 -7.09 -19.33 -21.50
CA ASN A 230 -8.24 -20.11 -21.04
C ASN A 230 -8.04 -20.76 -19.65
N MET A 231 -7.26 -20.09 -18.79
CA MET A 231 -7.04 -20.48 -17.41
C MET A 231 -7.48 -19.36 -16.48
N LYS A 232 -7.74 -19.69 -15.23
CA LYS A 232 -8.15 -18.73 -14.21
C LYS A 232 -7.23 -18.87 -13.00
N LEU A 233 -6.64 -17.75 -12.59
CA LEU A 233 -5.72 -17.68 -11.47
C LEU A 233 -6.50 -17.81 -10.15
N GLY A 234 -5.99 -18.55 -9.16
CA GLY A 234 -6.70 -18.78 -7.90
C GLY A 234 -6.88 -17.53 -7.04
N ARG A 235 -5.80 -16.81 -6.73
CA ARG A 235 -5.87 -15.64 -5.84
C ARG A 235 -4.96 -14.50 -6.25
N ILE A 236 -5.45 -13.27 -6.12
CA ILE A 236 -4.61 -12.07 -6.05
C ILE A 236 -4.86 -11.35 -4.72
N THR A 237 -3.80 -10.93 -4.04
CA THR A 237 -3.85 -9.92 -2.99
C THR A 237 -3.09 -8.67 -3.47
N GLY A 238 -3.83 -7.57 -3.70
CA GLY A 238 -3.29 -6.27 -4.07
C GLY A 238 -3.01 -5.42 -2.83
N LEU A 239 -1.74 -5.19 -2.53
CA LEU A 239 -1.30 -4.34 -1.43
C LEU A 239 -1.15 -2.90 -1.96
N ASP A 240 -2.16 -2.09 -1.68
CA ASP A 240 -2.28 -0.69 -2.07
C ASP A 240 -1.89 -0.42 -3.53
N PRO A 241 -2.68 -0.94 -4.50
CA PRO A 241 -2.30 -0.91 -5.92
C PRO A 241 -2.09 0.52 -6.40
N ALA A 242 -1.01 0.78 -7.15
CA ALA A 242 -0.68 2.15 -7.55
C ALA A 242 -1.77 2.79 -8.44
N SER A 243 -2.16 4.04 -8.17
CA SER A 243 -3.21 4.75 -8.91
C SER A 243 -2.73 5.56 -10.11
N PHE A 244 -1.54 6.16 -10.02
CA PHE A 244 -1.06 7.05 -11.07
C PHE A 244 -0.94 6.28 -12.40
N LEU A 245 -1.57 6.78 -13.47
CA LEU A 245 -1.75 6.14 -14.79
C LEU A 245 -2.77 4.99 -14.87
N PHE A 246 -3.14 4.38 -13.75
CA PHE A 246 -4.10 3.27 -13.67
C PHE A 246 -5.51 3.70 -13.26
N GLU A 247 -5.68 4.94 -12.81
CA GLU A 247 -6.97 5.56 -12.49
C GLU A 247 -7.36 6.57 -13.58
N SER A 248 -8.65 6.60 -13.95
CA SER A 248 -9.14 7.44 -15.05
C SER A 248 -9.65 8.77 -14.51
N TRP A 249 -8.74 9.72 -14.30
CA TRP A 249 -9.10 11.07 -13.85
C TRP A 249 -9.52 11.99 -15.00
N THR A 250 -8.66 12.08 -16.02
CA THR A 250 -8.82 13.02 -17.15
C THR A 250 -8.66 12.36 -18.52
N LEU A 251 -8.02 11.19 -18.55
CA LEU A 251 -7.80 10.38 -19.75
C LEU A 251 -8.09 8.91 -19.42
N PRO A 252 -8.42 8.07 -20.43
CA PRO A 252 -8.59 6.63 -20.24
C PRO A 252 -7.45 6.01 -19.45
N ALA A 253 -7.79 5.29 -18.39
CA ALA A 253 -6.83 4.60 -17.54
C ALA A 253 -6.05 3.54 -18.32
N TYR A 254 -4.85 3.25 -17.84
CA TYR A 254 -4.20 2.00 -18.18
C TYR A 254 -5.04 0.83 -17.63
N ARG A 255 -5.02 -0.35 -18.30
CA ARG A 255 -5.56 -1.57 -17.67
C ARG A 255 -4.95 -1.70 -16.27
N ARG A 256 -5.81 -1.90 -15.28
CA ARG A 256 -5.46 -2.04 -13.88
C ARG A 256 -5.89 -3.42 -13.37
N LEU A 257 -5.41 -3.80 -12.19
CA LEU A 257 -5.94 -4.92 -11.43
C LEU A 257 -7.46 -4.78 -11.28
N ASP A 258 -8.19 -5.85 -11.55
CA ASP A 258 -9.62 -5.94 -11.29
C ASP A 258 -10.06 -7.36 -10.87
N HIS A 259 -11.26 -7.47 -10.29
CA HIS A 259 -11.82 -8.71 -9.77
C HIS A 259 -11.86 -9.85 -10.79
N THR A 260 -11.89 -9.56 -12.09
CA THR A 260 -11.90 -10.60 -13.14
C THR A 260 -10.53 -11.25 -13.36
N ASP A 261 -9.46 -10.75 -12.73
CA ASP A 261 -8.09 -11.27 -12.94
C ASP A 261 -7.80 -12.58 -12.18
N ALA A 262 -8.57 -12.93 -11.15
CA ALA A 262 -8.45 -14.20 -10.41
C ALA A 262 -9.82 -14.69 -9.90
N ASP A 263 -9.90 -15.90 -9.33
CA ASP A 263 -11.11 -16.44 -8.69
C ASP A 263 -11.44 -15.69 -7.41
N TYR A 264 -10.40 -15.21 -6.72
CA TYR A 264 -10.53 -14.32 -5.58
C TYR A 264 -9.50 -13.19 -5.67
N VAL A 265 -9.96 -11.95 -5.51
CA VAL A 265 -9.12 -10.75 -5.54
C VAL A 265 -9.44 -9.97 -4.29
N GLU A 266 -8.44 -9.85 -3.42
CA GLU A 266 -8.49 -9.07 -2.18
C GLU A 266 -7.58 -7.86 -2.36
N VAL A 267 -8.06 -6.67 -1.97
CA VAL A 267 -7.27 -5.45 -2.06
C VAL A 267 -7.21 -4.77 -0.70
N ILE A 268 -6.04 -4.28 -0.31
CA ILE A 268 -5.84 -3.54 0.94
C ILE A 268 -5.44 -2.12 0.54
N HIS A 269 -6.35 -1.17 0.75
CA HIS A 269 -6.16 0.25 0.43
C HIS A 269 -5.64 0.98 1.65
N THR A 270 -4.44 1.54 1.58
CA THR A 270 -3.84 2.27 2.71
C THR A 270 -3.50 3.70 2.40
N ASP A 271 -3.29 4.05 1.13
CA ASP A 271 -2.93 5.39 0.65
C ASP A 271 -3.71 5.79 -0.60
N GLY A 272 -5.03 5.56 -0.55
CA GLY A 272 -5.94 5.80 -1.66
C GLY A 272 -5.99 7.26 -2.11
N SER A 273 -5.67 7.48 -3.39
CA SER A 273 -5.68 8.79 -4.03
C SER A 273 -7.10 9.33 -4.19
N ARG A 274 -7.46 10.40 -3.47
CA ARG A 274 -8.76 11.09 -3.60
C ARG A 274 -8.84 11.99 -4.83
N VAL A 275 -7.70 12.56 -5.20
CA VAL A 275 -7.52 13.49 -6.32
C VAL A 275 -6.17 13.21 -6.96
N TRP A 276 -5.97 13.71 -8.18
CA TRP A 276 -4.73 13.50 -8.92
C TRP A 276 -3.46 13.95 -8.17
N SER A 277 -3.54 14.77 -7.14
CA SER A 277 -2.38 15.33 -6.43
C SER A 277 -2.12 14.69 -5.07
N ASP A 278 -2.87 13.66 -4.67
CA ASP A 278 -2.80 13.05 -3.34
C ASP A 278 -2.74 11.52 -3.43
N GLY A 279 -2.12 10.87 -2.44
CA GLY A 279 -1.98 9.41 -2.32
C GLY A 279 -1.28 8.69 -3.49
N PHE A 280 -0.74 7.50 -3.22
CA PHE A 280 -0.11 6.64 -4.24
C PHE A 280 -1.00 5.48 -4.69
N GLY A 281 -1.91 5.02 -3.83
CA GLY A 281 -2.81 3.89 -4.08
C GLY A 281 -4.09 4.24 -4.82
N LEU A 282 -4.77 3.24 -5.38
CA LEU A 282 -6.15 3.33 -5.86
C LEU A 282 -7.09 3.54 -4.67
N LEU A 283 -8.10 4.39 -4.82
CA LEU A 283 -9.20 4.50 -3.85
C LEU A 283 -10.45 3.75 -4.32
N ALA A 284 -10.63 3.60 -5.63
CA ALA A 284 -11.73 2.84 -6.20
C ALA A 284 -11.60 1.35 -5.81
N PRO A 285 -12.69 0.68 -5.39
CA PRO A 285 -12.68 -0.75 -5.17
C PRO A 285 -12.44 -1.46 -6.50
N VAL A 286 -11.53 -2.43 -6.50
CA VAL A 286 -11.16 -3.21 -7.68
C VAL A 286 -11.18 -4.71 -7.42
N GLY A 287 -11.29 -5.16 -6.18
CA GLY A 287 -11.33 -6.56 -5.81
C GLY A 287 -12.72 -7.19 -5.82
N HIS A 288 -12.75 -8.47 -5.48
CA HIS A 288 -13.96 -9.10 -4.96
C HIS A 288 -14.26 -8.59 -3.54
N VAL A 289 -13.21 -8.31 -2.78
CA VAL A 289 -13.25 -7.66 -1.47
C VAL A 289 -12.15 -6.61 -1.40
N ASP A 290 -12.49 -5.43 -0.87
CA ASP A 290 -11.60 -4.29 -0.77
C ASP A 290 -11.62 -3.80 0.68
N PHE A 291 -10.49 -3.95 1.38
CA PHE A 291 -10.33 -3.49 2.74
C PHE A 291 -9.77 -2.07 2.76
N PHE A 292 -10.42 -1.19 3.54
CA PHE A 292 -10.03 0.21 3.73
C PHE A 292 -9.64 0.48 5.19
N PRO A 293 -8.48 -0.02 5.68
CA PRO A 293 -7.93 0.34 6.98
C PRO A 293 -7.95 1.85 7.22
N ASN A 294 -8.57 2.27 8.32
CA ASN A 294 -8.69 3.67 8.72
C ASN A 294 -9.33 4.55 7.64
N GLY A 295 -10.24 3.98 6.85
CA GLY A 295 -10.88 4.63 5.70
C GLY A 295 -10.00 4.71 4.45
N GLY A 296 -8.88 3.98 4.41
CA GLY A 296 -8.08 3.67 3.23
C GLY A 296 -7.30 4.78 2.56
N VAL A 297 -7.02 5.87 3.28
CA VAL A 297 -6.25 7.01 2.74
C VAL A 297 -5.11 7.41 3.67
N ASP A 298 -5.43 7.77 4.91
CA ASP A 298 -4.44 8.22 5.88
C ASP A 298 -4.30 7.18 6.98
N GLN A 299 -3.10 6.67 7.21
CA GLN A 299 -2.85 5.65 8.22
C GLN A 299 -2.38 6.27 9.55
N PRO A 300 -2.92 5.83 10.70
CA PRO A 300 -2.45 6.28 12.00
C PRO A 300 -0.93 6.07 12.16
N GLY A 301 -0.27 7.08 12.73
CA GLY A 301 1.19 7.11 12.91
C GLY A 301 1.99 7.59 11.69
N CYS A 302 1.35 7.79 10.53
CA CYS A 302 1.99 8.39 9.36
C CYS A 302 1.78 9.91 9.32
N ARG A 303 2.73 10.62 8.71
CA ARG A 303 2.70 12.09 8.51
C ARG A 303 2.86 12.41 7.03
N ASP A 304 2.07 11.73 6.20
CA ASP A 304 2.13 11.94 4.76
C ASP A 304 1.70 13.36 4.43
N SER A 305 2.37 13.95 3.44
CA SER A 305 2.10 15.32 3.00
C SER A 305 1.55 15.26 1.59
N TYR A 306 0.43 15.96 1.36
CA TYR A 306 -0.13 16.20 0.03
C TYR A 306 0.90 16.76 -0.97
N ILE A 307 1.87 17.54 -0.48
CA ILE A 307 2.96 18.07 -1.32
C ILE A 307 3.86 16.93 -1.84
N GLY A 308 4.05 15.86 -1.07
CA GLY A 308 4.88 14.73 -1.45
C GLY A 308 4.32 13.94 -2.63
N ALA A 309 3.02 13.65 -2.62
CA ALA A 309 2.36 12.97 -3.74
C ALA A 309 2.37 13.83 -5.03
N LEU A 310 2.14 15.14 -4.90
CA LEU A 310 2.26 16.08 -6.02
C LEU A 310 3.70 16.15 -6.54
N ALA A 311 4.69 16.30 -5.66
CA ALA A 311 6.10 16.34 -6.03
C ALA A 311 6.55 15.05 -6.71
N PHE A 312 6.06 13.89 -6.26
CA PHE A 312 6.29 12.62 -6.93
C PHE A 312 5.69 12.59 -8.33
N ARG A 313 4.44 13.02 -8.52
CA ARG A 313 3.80 12.97 -9.85
C ARG A 313 4.43 13.95 -10.84
N ILE A 314 4.99 15.07 -10.37
CA ILE A 314 5.69 16.06 -11.19
C ILE A 314 7.16 15.65 -11.43
N ASN A 315 7.91 15.40 -10.36
CA ASN A 315 9.37 15.25 -10.39
C ASN A 315 9.84 13.79 -10.32
N GLN A 316 8.93 12.83 -10.14
CA GLN A 316 9.22 11.41 -10.01
C GLN A 316 10.25 11.11 -8.91
N ASN A 317 10.18 11.93 -7.85
CA ASN A 317 11.00 11.82 -6.65
C ASN A 317 10.07 11.86 -5.43
N ALA A 318 10.19 10.87 -4.55
CA ALA A 318 9.45 10.81 -3.29
C ALA A 318 10.45 10.57 -2.16
N ASN A 319 10.29 11.30 -1.05
CA ASN A 319 11.04 11.05 0.16
C ASN A 319 10.43 9.88 0.93
N SER A 320 11.24 9.14 1.69
CA SER A 320 10.77 7.97 2.45
C SER A 320 9.67 8.28 3.48
N SER A 321 9.64 9.51 4.01
CA SER A 321 8.59 9.98 4.93
C SER A 321 7.24 10.24 4.27
N GLU A 322 7.18 10.34 2.94
CA GLU A 322 5.96 10.64 2.18
C GLU A 322 5.23 9.37 1.74
N VAL A 323 5.83 8.19 1.92
CA VAL A 323 5.34 6.87 1.47
C VAL A 323 4.88 6.02 2.67
N CYS A 324 4.62 6.62 3.84
CA CYS A 324 4.35 5.87 5.06
C CYS A 324 3.02 5.14 4.98
N SER A 325 1.93 5.84 4.63
CA SER A 325 0.62 5.21 4.46
C SER A 325 0.65 4.16 3.35
N HIS A 326 1.38 4.41 2.26
CA HIS A 326 1.54 3.43 1.18
C HIS A 326 2.25 2.16 1.67
N GLY A 327 3.36 2.32 2.41
CA GLY A 327 4.10 1.21 3.02
C GLY A 327 3.33 0.49 4.15
N ARG A 328 2.26 1.07 4.69
CA ARG A 328 1.43 0.42 5.73
C ARG A 328 0.80 -0.88 5.21
N ALA A 329 0.50 -0.99 3.92
CA ALA A 329 -0.07 -2.22 3.35
C ALA A 329 0.83 -3.45 3.58
N TRP A 330 2.16 -3.30 3.46
CA TRP A 330 3.10 -4.38 3.80
C TRP A 330 3.04 -4.78 5.27
N ASN A 331 3.02 -3.77 6.14
CA ASN A 331 2.99 -3.99 7.58
C ASN A 331 1.74 -4.74 8.03
N ILE A 332 0.57 -4.32 7.54
CA ILE A 332 -0.71 -4.97 7.84
C ILE A 332 -0.74 -6.39 7.25
N PHE A 333 -0.31 -6.56 6.00
CA PHE A 333 -0.26 -7.87 5.36
C PHE A 333 0.64 -8.85 6.12
N LEU A 334 1.85 -8.44 6.50
CA LEU A 334 2.75 -9.27 7.31
C LEU A 334 2.14 -9.69 8.64
N GLU A 335 1.42 -8.78 9.27
CA GLU A 335 0.73 -9.08 10.52
C GLU A 335 -0.44 -10.04 10.33
N THR A 336 -1.12 -10.03 9.17
CA THR A 336 -2.15 -11.05 8.85
C THR A 336 -1.56 -12.47 8.78
N LEU A 337 -0.27 -12.60 8.45
CA LEU A 337 0.43 -13.88 8.39
C LEU A 337 0.98 -14.36 9.73
N THR A 338 1.16 -13.45 10.70
CA THR A 338 1.94 -13.72 11.92
C THR A 338 1.15 -13.50 13.22
N SER A 339 0.03 -12.79 13.17
CA SER A 339 -0.80 -12.51 14.35
C SER A 339 -1.63 -13.74 14.75
N GLU A 340 -1.44 -14.21 15.98
CA GLU A 340 -2.24 -15.27 16.58
C GLU A 340 -3.34 -14.73 17.51
N GLN A 341 -3.19 -13.49 17.99
CA GLN A 341 -4.03 -12.91 19.05
C GLN A 341 -5.18 -12.03 18.51
N CYS A 342 -5.11 -11.64 17.25
CA CYS A 342 -6.01 -10.66 16.66
C CYS A 342 -6.17 -10.89 15.16
N GLN A 343 -7.38 -10.62 14.66
CA GLN A 343 -7.73 -10.67 13.24
C GLN A 343 -8.16 -9.28 12.75
N PHE A 344 -7.74 -8.94 11.53
CA PHE A 344 -8.15 -7.70 10.86
C PHE A 344 -9.56 -7.87 10.29
N LEU A 345 -10.56 -7.62 11.14
CA LEU A 345 -11.96 -7.79 10.82
C LEU A 345 -12.52 -6.54 10.14
N GLY A 346 -12.89 -6.65 8.86
CA GLY A 346 -13.56 -5.59 8.12
C GLY A 346 -15.07 -5.78 8.11
N PHE A 347 -15.83 -4.69 8.19
CA PHE A 347 -17.28 -4.69 8.02
C PHE A 347 -17.68 -3.67 6.94
N PRO A 348 -18.70 -3.94 6.12
CA PRO A 348 -19.14 -2.97 5.15
C PRO A 348 -19.81 -1.79 5.84
N CYS A 349 -19.60 -0.63 5.24
CA CYS A 349 -20.20 0.62 5.65
C CYS A 349 -20.97 1.18 4.44
N PRO A 350 -22.23 0.77 4.25
CA PRO A 350 -23.10 1.38 3.23
C PRO A 350 -23.40 2.82 3.68
N GLY A 351 -22.58 3.76 3.23
CA GLY A 351 -22.66 5.18 3.59
C GLY A 351 -23.42 6.04 2.57
N LEU A 352 -23.79 7.23 3.03
CA LEU A 352 -24.42 8.30 2.25
C LEU A 352 -23.33 9.33 1.88
N ARG A 353 -23.06 9.56 0.59
CA ARG A 353 -22.12 10.58 0.02
C ARG A 353 -20.64 10.58 0.48
N ASP A 354 -20.28 10.42 1.76
CA ASP A 354 -18.90 10.39 2.29
C ASP A 354 -18.64 9.20 3.24
N PHE A 355 -18.38 8.05 2.62
CA PHE A 355 -18.18 6.76 3.31
C PHE A 355 -17.05 6.77 4.34
N ARG A 356 -15.97 7.53 4.12
CA ARG A 356 -14.82 7.58 5.04
C ARG A 356 -15.22 8.25 6.33
N GLN A 357 -15.88 9.40 6.25
CA GLN A 357 -16.26 10.15 7.44
C GLN A 357 -17.33 9.40 8.23
N ASP A 358 -18.31 8.80 7.54
CA ASP A 358 -19.33 7.95 8.16
C ASP A 358 -18.70 6.77 8.92
N PHE A 359 -17.73 6.10 8.29
CA PHE A 359 -16.99 5.02 8.94
C PHE A 359 -16.21 5.50 10.16
N LEU A 360 -15.40 6.56 10.04
CA LEU A 360 -14.56 7.06 11.14
C LEU A 360 -15.38 7.60 12.32
N HIS A 361 -16.59 8.09 12.06
CA HIS A 361 -17.55 8.44 13.10
C HIS A 361 -18.26 7.23 13.70
N GLY A 362 -18.08 6.03 13.16
CA GLY A 362 -18.72 4.82 13.66
C GLY A 362 -20.21 4.72 13.31
N ASN A 363 -20.67 5.41 12.26
CA ASN A 363 -22.06 5.33 11.80
C ASN A 363 -22.43 3.93 11.30
N CYS A 364 -21.44 3.18 10.81
CA CYS A 364 -21.58 1.81 10.34
C CYS A 364 -21.03 0.75 11.31
N PHE A 365 -20.54 1.17 12.49
CA PHE A 365 -19.95 0.24 13.45
C PHE A 365 -21.02 -0.72 13.97
N ARG A 366 -20.75 -2.02 13.89
CA ARG A 366 -21.70 -3.08 14.22
C ARG A 366 -21.00 -4.32 14.75
N SER A 367 -21.77 -5.20 15.36
CA SER A 367 -21.27 -6.53 15.74
C SER A 367 -21.02 -7.36 14.49
N CYS A 368 -19.98 -8.17 14.51
CA CYS A 368 -19.74 -9.19 13.50
C CYS A 368 -20.23 -10.58 13.92
N ASP A 369 -20.76 -10.73 15.14
CA ASP A 369 -21.19 -12.01 15.70
C ASP A 369 -22.69 -12.31 15.45
N ASP A 370 -23.42 -11.37 14.87
CA ASP A 370 -24.89 -11.39 14.79
C ASP A 370 -25.47 -12.39 13.75
N GLY A 371 -24.65 -13.27 13.16
CA GLY A 371 -25.06 -14.29 12.19
C GLY A 371 -25.58 -13.77 10.84
N VAL A 372 -25.84 -12.47 10.76
CA VAL A 372 -26.27 -11.71 9.57
C VAL A 372 -25.09 -10.89 9.01
N SER A 373 -23.98 -10.79 9.75
CA SER A 373 -22.83 -9.99 9.38
C SER A 373 -22.14 -10.49 8.10
N THR A 374 -21.92 -9.55 7.19
CA THR A 374 -21.07 -9.70 5.98
C THR A 374 -19.63 -9.32 6.27
N CYS A 375 -19.18 -9.48 7.53
CA CYS A 375 -17.82 -9.14 7.91
C CYS A 375 -16.82 -10.08 7.23
N GLY A 376 -15.65 -9.54 6.87
CA GLY A 376 -14.57 -10.28 6.25
C GLY A 376 -13.30 -10.22 7.10
N VAL A 377 -12.54 -11.31 7.12
CA VAL A 377 -11.22 -11.33 7.75
C VAL A 377 -10.16 -11.13 6.68
N MET A 378 -9.42 -10.02 6.77
CA MET A 378 -8.34 -9.72 5.84
C MET A 378 -7.26 -10.81 5.88
N GLY A 379 -6.75 -11.19 4.71
CA GLY A 379 -5.79 -12.27 4.54
C GLY A 379 -6.45 -13.63 4.34
N GLN A 380 -7.76 -13.77 4.57
CA GLN A 380 -8.49 -15.03 4.40
C GLN A 380 -9.43 -14.97 3.18
N MET A 381 -9.58 -16.11 2.49
CA MET A 381 -10.61 -16.26 1.47
C MET A 381 -11.97 -16.43 2.16
N GLY A 382 -12.72 -15.33 2.25
CA GLY A 382 -14.05 -15.31 2.85
C GLY A 382 -15.18 -15.26 1.82
N THR A 383 -16.41 -15.28 2.31
CA THR A 383 -17.64 -15.02 1.52
C THR A 383 -17.97 -13.54 1.43
N ALA A 384 -17.37 -12.69 2.27
CA ALA A 384 -17.56 -11.24 2.25
C ALA A 384 -17.12 -10.64 0.91
N ARG A 385 -17.85 -9.63 0.44
CA ARG A 385 -17.62 -8.97 -0.85
C ARG A 385 -17.79 -7.45 -0.73
N GLY A 386 -17.18 -6.73 -1.66
CA GLY A 386 -17.23 -5.27 -1.75
C GLY A 386 -16.33 -4.57 -0.73
N ALA A 387 -16.64 -3.30 -0.46
CA ALA A 387 -15.84 -2.45 0.41
C ALA A 387 -16.08 -2.78 1.89
N LEU A 388 -15.01 -3.14 2.59
CA LEU A 388 -14.97 -3.42 4.02
C LEU A 388 -14.06 -2.42 4.72
N TYR A 389 -14.48 -1.93 5.88
CA TYR A 389 -13.75 -0.94 6.65
C TYR A 389 -13.38 -1.50 8.02
N LEU A 390 -12.22 -1.07 8.51
CA LEU A 390 -11.67 -1.45 9.80
C LEU A 390 -10.71 -0.37 10.29
N VAL A 391 -10.43 -0.35 11.59
CA VAL A 391 -9.41 0.53 12.19
C VAL A 391 -8.19 -0.27 12.61
N THR A 392 -7.01 0.38 12.56
CA THR A 392 -5.74 -0.21 13.02
C THR A 392 -5.05 0.73 14.01
N ARG A 393 -4.13 0.18 14.81
CA ARG A 393 -3.32 0.94 15.75
C ARG A 393 -2.31 1.84 15.00
N PRO A 394 -1.81 2.92 15.62
CA PRO A 394 -0.78 3.78 15.02
C PRO A 394 0.63 3.17 14.99
N THR A 395 0.88 2.16 15.82
CA THR A 395 2.17 1.46 15.92
C THR A 395 1.97 -0.05 15.99
N GLY A 396 2.96 -0.80 15.51
CA GLY A 396 2.96 -2.26 15.54
C GLY A 396 2.88 -2.82 16.96
N PRO A 397 2.16 -3.94 17.21
CA PRO A 397 1.25 -4.62 16.28
C PRO A 397 0.05 -3.74 15.90
N TYR A 398 -0.27 -3.64 14.61
CA TYR A 398 -1.32 -2.78 14.06
C TYR A 398 -2.73 -3.36 14.27
N CYS A 399 -2.86 -4.67 14.38
CA CYS A 399 -4.13 -5.31 14.70
C CYS A 399 -4.55 -4.90 16.11
N GLY A 400 -5.85 -4.63 16.25
CA GLY A 400 -6.39 -4.20 17.53
C GLY A 400 -7.86 -4.55 17.67
N GLN A 401 -8.31 -4.55 18.91
CA GLN A 401 -9.73 -4.65 19.21
C GLN A 401 -10.43 -3.36 18.77
N GLN A 402 -11.34 -3.47 17.80
CA GLN A 402 -12.09 -2.32 17.33
C GLN A 402 -13.15 -1.91 18.37
N LEU A 403 -13.15 -0.63 18.73
CA LEU A 403 -14.06 -0.04 19.70
C LEU A 403 -14.70 1.23 19.11
N LYS A 404 -15.97 1.48 19.43
CA LYS A 404 -16.67 2.74 19.18
C LYS A 404 -16.94 3.47 20.49
N ALA A 405 -16.50 4.72 20.57
CA ALA A 405 -16.93 5.64 21.62
C ALA A 405 -18.00 6.58 21.08
N SER A 406 -19.04 6.86 21.88
CA SER A 406 -20.02 7.89 21.55
C SER A 406 -20.40 8.72 22.77
N VAL A 407 -20.67 10.00 22.52
CA VAL A 407 -21.07 10.98 23.53
C VAL A 407 -22.27 11.74 23.02
N TRP A 408 -23.37 11.71 23.77
CA TRP A 408 -24.56 12.52 23.51
C TRP A 408 -24.40 13.89 24.17
N ILE A 409 -24.35 14.93 23.35
CA ILE A 409 -24.26 16.31 23.80
C ILE A 409 -25.65 16.76 24.23
N SER A 410 -25.78 17.26 25.45
CA SER A 410 -27.06 17.76 25.97
C SER A 410 -27.59 18.93 25.13
N PRO A 411 -28.92 19.03 24.89
CA PRO A 411 -29.54 20.20 24.25
C PRO A 411 -29.23 21.54 24.93
N ARG A 412 -28.78 21.52 26.19
CA ARG A 412 -28.37 22.71 26.93
C ARG A 412 -27.01 23.27 26.48
N THR A 413 -26.20 22.47 25.80
CA THR A 413 -24.92 22.89 25.24
C THR A 413 -25.14 23.85 24.08
N LEU A 414 -24.64 25.08 24.26
CA LEU A 414 -24.62 26.07 23.19
C LEU A 414 -23.62 25.67 22.11
N LEU A 415 -23.85 26.14 20.88
CA LEU A 415 -22.98 25.90 19.75
C LEU A 415 -21.55 26.31 20.07
N THR A 416 -20.63 25.34 20.07
CA THR A 416 -19.21 25.56 20.36
C THR A 416 -18.31 24.88 19.34
N ARG A 417 -17.02 25.21 19.37
CA ARG A 417 -15.99 24.60 18.51
C ARG A 417 -14.78 24.24 19.37
N GLY A 418 -14.34 22.99 19.23
CA GLY A 418 -13.20 22.49 19.96
C GLY A 418 -12.97 21.01 19.68
N VAL A 419 -11.98 20.46 20.36
CA VAL A 419 -11.63 19.05 20.29
C VAL A 419 -12.22 18.35 21.50
N LEU A 420 -13.14 17.42 21.27
CA LEU A 420 -13.68 16.53 22.28
C LEU A 420 -12.93 15.20 22.20
N GLN A 421 -12.35 14.77 23.31
CA GLN A 421 -11.60 13.52 23.42
C GLN A 421 -12.19 12.65 24.52
N MET A 422 -12.14 11.34 24.33
CA MET A 422 -12.46 10.36 25.36
C MET A 422 -11.26 9.45 25.54
N ARG A 423 -10.80 9.30 26.76
CA ARG A 423 -9.75 8.35 27.15
C ARG A 423 -10.36 7.25 27.98
N VAL A 424 -10.26 6.02 27.49
CA VAL A 424 -10.70 4.81 28.19
C VAL A 424 -9.52 4.19 28.92
N TYR A 425 -9.73 3.83 30.18
CA TYR A 425 -8.75 3.14 31.01
C TYR A 425 -9.19 1.71 31.26
N HIS A 426 -8.32 0.76 30.96
CA HIS A 426 -8.52 -0.64 31.31
C HIS A 426 -7.22 -1.29 31.76
N ARG A 427 -7.19 -1.74 33.02
CA ARG A 427 -6.00 -2.29 33.67
C ARG A 427 -4.80 -1.32 33.51
N ALA A 428 -3.73 -1.77 32.84
CA ALA A 428 -2.53 -0.98 32.56
C ALA A 428 -2.56 -0.31 31.16
N THR A 429 -3.65 -0.46 30.42
CA THR A 429 -3.78 0.05 29.05
C THR A 429 -4.72 1.25 28.99
N THR A 430 -4.47 2.13 28.03
CA THR A 430 -5.32 3.28 27.73
C THR A 430 -5.65 3.30 26.25
N THR A 431 -6.85 3.75 25.91
CA THR A 431 -7.29 3.93 24.53
C THR A 431 -7.86 5.33 24.38
N ASP A 432 -7.30 6.08 23.44
CA ASP A 432 -7.67 7.47 23.19
C ASP A 432 -8.55 7.57 21.96
N PHE A 433 -9.67 8.28 22.11
CA PHE A 433 -10.63 8.59 21.07
C PHE A 433 -10.63 10.11 20.86
N THR A 434 -10.56 10.54 19.61
CA THR A 434 -10.80 11.95 19.24
C THR A 434 -12.14 12.00 18.52
N LEU A 435 -13.16 12.52 19.20
CA LEU A 435 -14.57 12.48 18.77
C LEU A 435 -14.91 13.63 17.81
N THR A 436 -14.14 14.72 17.84
CA THR A 436 -14.29 15.85 16.91
C THR A 436 -12.96 16.25 16.30
N LEU A 437 -12.99 16.67 15.03
CA LEU A 437 -11.80 17.22 14.38
C LEU A 437 -11.55 18.67 14.82
N PRO A 438 -10.29 19.09 14.98
CA PRO A 438 -9.95 20.48 15.26
C PRO A 438 -10.57 21.43 14.23
N SER A 439 -11.27 22.45 14.71
CA SER A 439 -11.76 23.61 13.94
C SER A 439 -12.85 23.38 12.88
N ARG A 440 -13.18 22.13 12.51
CA ARG A 440 -14.12 21.84 11.40
C ARG A 440 -15.54 21.49 11.84
N VAL A 441 -15.69 20.84 13.00
CA VAL A 441 -17.01 20.35 13.45
C VAL A 441 -17.50 21.25 14.58
N ALA A 442 -18.63 21.93 14.35
CA ALA A 442 -19.32 22.60 15.43
C ALA A 442 -20.01 21.56 16.32
N ILE A 443 -19.85 21.69 17.62
CA ILE A 443 -20.53 20.85 18.61
C ILE A 443 -21.83 21.56 18.95
N GLU A 444 -22.94 20.89 18.68
CA GLU A 444 -24.29 21.39 18.92
C GLU A 444 -24.99 20.47 19.93
N GLY A 445 -25.75 21.07 20.85
CA GLY A 445 -26.61 20.31 21.75
C GLY A 445 -27.64 19.46 21.02
N GLY A 446 -27.98 18.30 21.59
CA GLY A 446 -28.94 17.36 21.03
C GLY A 446 -28.39 16.46 19.92
N ARG A 447 -27.06 16.40 19.75
CA ARG A 447 -26.40 15.52 18.77
C ARG A 447 -25.48 14.51 19.46
N GLU A 448 -25.33 13.34 18.84
CA GLU A 448 -24.29 12.38 19.20
C GLU A 448 -23.02 12.67 18.39
N VAL A 449 -21.87 12.61 19.08
CA VAL A 449 -20.55 12.58 18.45
C VAL A 449 -19.87 11.27 18.78
N SER A 450 -19.25 10.63 17.80
CA SER A 450 -18.66 9.31 17.95
C SER A 450 -17.42 9.11 17.11
N ALA A 451 -16.59 8.17 17.52
CA ALA A 451 -15.40 7.76 16.77
C ALA A 451 -15.11 6.27 16.98
N VAL A 452 -14.45 5.67 15.99
CA VAL A 452 -13.94 4.30 16.05
C VAL A 452 -12.41 4.29 16.12
N VAL A 453 -11.85 3.41 16.95
CA VAL A 453 -10.39 3.24 17.09
C VAL A 453 -10.04 1.77 17.33
N ALA A 454 -8.79 1.41 17.04
CA ALA A 454 -8.24 0.12 17.40
C ALA A 454 -7.51 0.20 18.75
N ALA A 455 -8.04 -0.47 19.77
CA ALA A 455 -7.37 -0.67 21.05
C ALA A 455 -6.39 -1.85 20.99
N LEU A 456 -5.60 -2.06 22.04
CA LEU A 456 -4.84 -3.31 22.17
C LEU A 456 -5.78 -4.53 22.14
N PRO A 457 -5.39 -5.66 21.54
CA PRO A 457 -6.20 -6.88 21.57
C PRO A 457 -6.58 -7.24 23.01
N GLY A 458 -7.88 -7.46 23.25
CA GLY A 458 -8.42 -7.79 24.57
C GLY A 458 -8.43 -6.62 25.57
N ALA A 459 -8.29 -5.37 25.12
CA ALA A 459 -8.34 -4.19 25.98
C ALA A 459 -9.66 -4.05 26.75
N VAL A 460 -10.79 -4.54 26.23
CA VAL A 460 -12.06 -4.57 26.98
C VAL A 460 -12.77 -5.90 26.67
N SER A 461 -13.40 -6.53 27.65
CA SER A 461 -14.16 -7.77 27.42
C SER A 461 -15.36 -7.86 28.35
N ALA A 462 -16.52 -8.21 27.78
CA ALA A 462 -17.76 -8.30 28.55
C ALA A 462 -17.68 -9.26 29.75
N ARG A 463 -17.04 -10.41 29.57
CA ARG A 463 -16.89 -11.42 30.64
C ARG A 463 -16.12 -10.93 31.86
N ASN A 464 -15.13 -10.06 31.65
CA ASN A 464 -14.15 -9.71 32.69
C ASN A 464 -14.17 -8.22 33.07
N THR A 465 -15.05 -7.43 32.46
CA THR A 465 -15.03 -5.97 32.60
C THR A 465 -16.45 -5.44 32.88
N PRO A 466 -16.94 -5.52 34.12
CA PRO A 466 -18.28 -5.05 34.46
C PRO A 466 -18.41 -3.52 34.35
N SER A 467 -17.32 -2.80 34.60
CA SER A 467 -17.25 -1.35 34.42
C SER A 467 -15.92 -0.90 33.81
N VAL A 468 -15.97 0.22 33.09
CA VAL A 468 -14.83 0.83 32.42
C VAL A 468 -14.72 2.29 32.85
N ARG A 469 -13.54 2.72 33.29
CA ARG A 469 -13.30 4.12 33.62
C ARG A 469 -13.01 4.90 32.35
N ALA A 470 -13.69 6.03 32.15
CA ALA A 470 -13.45 6.92 31.02
C ALA A 470 -13.28 8.38 31.49
N THR A 471 -12.36 9.11 30.87
CA THR A 471 -12.20 10.56 31.05
C THR A 471 -12.52 11.26 29.75
N ILE A 472 -13.37 12.28 29.82
CA ILE A 472 -13.80 13.07 28.68
C ILE A 472 -13.17 14.44 28.83
N THR A 473 -12.52 14.93 27.79
CA THR A 473 -11.80 16.21 27.78
C THR A 473 -12.28 17.05 26.62
N PHE A 474 -12.57 18.32 26.87
CA PHE A 474 -12.90 19.30 25.85
C PHE A 474 -11.88 20.43 25.82
N THR A 475 -11.33 20.68 24.63
CA THR A 475 -10.37 21.77 24.40
C THR A 475 -10.95 22.75 23.38
N PRO A 476 -11.32 23.98 23.77
CA PRO A 476 -11.86 24.98 22.86
C PRO A 476 -10.88 25.40 21.75
N SER A 477 -11.39 25.70 20.55
CA SER A 477 -10.59 26.22 19.44
C SER A 477 -10.23 27.70 19.63
N GLY A 478 -8.96 28.07 19.45
CA GLY A 478 -8.51 29.47 19.55
C GLY A 478 -9.12 30.38 18.46
N GLY A 479 -9.42 31.64 18.82
CA GLY A 479 -9.90 32.67 17.88
C GLY A 479 -11.36 33.11 18.07
N MET A 480 -12.15 32.38 18.85
CA MET A 480 -13.38 32.91 19.44
C MET A 480 -13.08 33.32 20.87
N THR A 481 -13.04 34.63 21.12
CA THR A 481 -13.40 35.13 22.46
C THR A 481 -14.74 34.51 22.83
N ARG A 482 -14.92 34.11 24.09
CA ARG A 482 -16.16 33.55 24.63
C ARG A 482 -17.33 34.52 24.40
N ILE A 483 -17.93 34.54 23.20
CA ILE A 483 -19.13 35.34 22.92
C ILE A 483 -20.26 34.65 23.69
N GLY A 484 -20.61 35.22 24.85
CA GLY A 484 -21.70 34.72 25.71
C GLY A 484 -21.31 34.15 27.08
N GLY A 485 -20.07 34.30 27.55
CA GLY A 485 -19.64 33.81 28.88
C GLY A 485 -19.03 32.40 28.85
N PRO A 486 -18.83 31.72 30.00
CA PRO A 486 -18.25 30.38 30.03
C PRO A 486 -19.11 29.41 29.20
N GLN A 487 -18.56 28.94 28.08
CA GLN A 487 -19.22 27.93 27.25
C GLN A 487 -19.08 26.57 27.94
N HIS A 488 -20.05 26.26 28.79
CA HIS A 488 -20.13 24.98 29.46
C HIS A 488 -20.58 23.89 28.48
N LEU A 489 -19.83 22.79 28.42
CA LEU A 489 -20.22 21.60 27.68
C LEU A 489 -21.00 20.67 28.63
N PHE A 490 -22.26 20.39 28.26
CA PHE A 490 -23.14 19.48 28.98
C PHE A 490 -23.31 18.18 28.17
N LEU A 491 -23.20 17.04 28.84
CA LEU A 491 -23.37 15.71 28.25
C LEU A 491 -24.58 15.02 28.89
N ASP A 492 -25.29 14.18 28.14
CA ASP A 492 -26.34 13.33 28.71
C ASP A 492 -25.93 11.86 28.79
N ARG A 493 -25.20 11.35 27.78
CA ARG A 493 -24.82 9.95 27.70
C ARG A 493 -23.40 9.78 27.17
N ILE A 494 -22.65 8.87 27.78
CA ILE A 494 -21.33 8.46 27.33
C ILE A 494 -21.36 6.94 27.16
N SER A 495 -20.92 6.45 26.02
CA SER A 495 -20.95 5.02 25.69
C SER A 495 -19.68 4.53 25.01
N LEU A 496 -19.34 3.28 25.28
CA LEU A 496 -18.31 2.50 24.64
C LEU A 496 -18.92 1.20 24.13
N MET A 497 -18.60 0.80 22.90
CA MET A 497 -19.09 -0.43 22.29
C MET A 497 -17.93 -1.20 21.65
N ASP A 498 -17.91 -2.53 21.78
CA ASP A 498 -16.97 -3.40 21.06
C ASP A 498 -17.58 -4.04 19.80
N HIS A 499 -16.73 -4.62 18.96
CA HIS A 499 -17.14 -5.27 17.71
C HIS A 499 -17.87 -6.62 17.90
N HIS A 500 -18.09 -7.06 19.14
CA HIS A 500 -18.95 -8.20 19.48
C HIS A 500 -20.36 -7.74 19.87
N GLY A 501 -20.60 -6.42 19.97
CA GLY A 501 -21.88 -5.84 20.33
C GLY A 501 -22.05 -5.57 21.82
N ASN A 502 -21.02 -5.77 22.64
CA ASN A 502 -21.07 -5.43 24.05
C ASN A 502 -20.95 -3.92 24.22
N SER A 503 -21.71 -3.34 25.15
CA SER A 503 -21.71 -1.90 25.40
C SER A 503 -21.56 -1.57 26.88
N TRP A 504 -20.89 -0.46 27.17
CA TRP A 504 -20.76 0.14 28.50
C TRP A 504 -21.23 1.58 28.43
N GLN A 505 -22.07 2.01 29.37
CA GLN A 505 -22.74 3.29 29.31
C GLN A 505 -22.74 4.00 30.66
N HIS A 506 -22.76 5.32 30.61
CA HIS A 506 -23.05 6.21 31.72
C HIS A 506 -24.06 7.25 31.25
N CYS A 507 -25.19 7.36 31.94
CA CYS A 507 -26.24 8.34 31.64
C CYS A 507 -26.41 9.28 32.84
N GLY A 508 -26.51 10.57 32.55
CA GLY A 508 -26.78 11.60 33.54
C GLY A 508 -27.14 12.90 32.82
N LYS A 509 -28.34 13.42 33.07
CA LYS A 509 -28.80 14.63 32.39
C LYS A 509 -27.94 15.84 32.74
N ASN A 510 -27.52 16.57 31.72
CA ASN A 510 -26.77 17.82 31.86
C ASN A 510 -25.48 17.69 32.70
N LEU A 511 -24.75 16.59 32.51
CA LEU A 511 -23.44 16.38 33.12
C LEU A 511 -22.47 17.46 32.65
N LEU A 512 -22.03 18.33 33.56
CA LEU A 512 -21.13 19.44 33.26
C LEU A 512 -19.68 18.96 33.14
N LEU A 513 -18.98 19.37 32.07
CA LEU A 513 -17.52 19.33 32.05
C LEU A 513 -16.98 20.53 32.83
N GLU A 514 -16.27 20.26 33.92
CA GLU A 514 -15.72 21.28 34.80
C GLU A 514 -14.31 21.72 34.38
N ASP A 515 -14.06 23.03 34.49
CA ASP A 515 -12.75 23.65 34.33
C ASP A 515 -11.89 23.33 35.56
N LYS A 516 -10.80 22.59 35.38
CA LYS A 516 -9.79 22.49 36.43
C LYS A 516 -8.93 23.74 36.37
N ILE A 517 -9.13 24.63 37.35
CA ILE A 517 -8.39 25.88 37.57
C ILE A 517 -6.92 25.70 37.19
N GLY A 518 -6.49 26.38 36.11
CA GLY A 518 -5.10 26.36 35.61
C GLY A 518 -4.84 25.45 34.40
N THR A 519 -5.85 24.77 33.85
CA THR A 519 -5.73 23.99 32.61
C THR A 519 -6.53 24.61 31.47
N SER A 520 -6.04 24.53 30.22
CA SER A 520 -6.73 25.06 29.03
C SER A 520 -7.83 24.12 28.49
N SER A 521 -8.35 23.21 29.32
CA SER A 521 -9.27 22.12 28.92
C SER A 521 -10.19 21.69 30.05
N ASP A 522 -11.48 21.53 29.76
CA ASP A 522 -12.48 21.01 30.71
C ASP A 522 -12.46 19.48 30.72
N ASN A 523 -12.66 18.83 31.87
CA ASN A 523 -12.72 17.37 31.92
C ASN A 523 -13.68 16.79 32.95
N ILE A 524 -14.13 15.57 32.70
CA ILE A 524 -14.87 14.75 33.66
C ILE A 524 -14.44 13.29 33.59
N THR A 525 -14.46 12.58 34.71
CA THR A 525 -14.19 11.14 34.77
C THR A 525 -15.42 10.39 35.24
N VAL A 526 -15.83 9.37 34.49
CA VAL A 526 -17.03 8.56 34.75
C VAL A 526 -16.71 7.07 34.77
N GLN A 527 -17.60 6.28 35.36
CA GLN A 527 -17.62 4.83 35.23
C GLN A 527 -18.74 4.44 34.27
N LEU A 528 -18.37 3.72 33.21
CA LEU A 528 -19.30 3.14 32.23
C LEU A 528 -19.63 1.72 32.66
N HIS A 529 -20.91 1.38 32.77
CA HIS A 529 -21.38 0.06 33.20
C HIS A 529 -22.07 -0.68 32.05
N GLN A 530 -22.04 -2.01 32.05
CA GLN A 530 -22.67 -2.80 30.98
C GLN A 530 -24.20 -2.69 30.90
N THR A 531 -24.83 -2.28 32.00
CA THR A 531 -26.27 -2.09 32.06
C THR A 531 -26.69 -0.92 31.15
N PRO A 532 -27.64 -1.13 30.22
CA PRO A 532 -28.24 -0.04 29.47
C PRO A 532 -28.85 0.96 30.45
N CYS A 533 -28.66 2.25 30.20
CA CYS A 533 -29.28 3.31 30.99
C CYS A 533 -30.26 4.10 30.11
N SER A 534 -31.44 4.39 30.66
CA SER A 534 -32.46 5.26 30.06
C SER A 534 -32.28 6.69 30.57
N LEU A 535 -32.35 7.68 29.68
CA LEU A 535 -32.30 9.10 30.00
C LEU A 535 -33.64 9.66 30.48
#